data_AF-A0A2L2XY81-F1
#
_entry.id   AF-A0A2L2XY81-F1
#
_cell.length_a   1.000
_cell.length_b   1.000
_cell.length_c   1.000
_cell.angle_alpha   90.00
_cell.angle_beta   90.00
_cell.angle_gamma   90.00
#
_symmetry.space_group_name_H-M   'P 1'
#
loop_
_entity.id
_entity.type
_entity.pdbx_description
1 polymer ?
#
loop_
_entity_poly.entity_id
_entity_poly.type
_entity_poly.pdbx_seq_one_letter_code
_entity_poly.pdbx_strand_id
1 'polypeptide(L)'
;MKPLIIVCCLLSIVFAETQLSPQQREEAKLALQNPDLYDGDMLGVDDNLDRNAIPPARYRWADAKVPYIIDKSLKDSTDIIKEAFENYHKNTCVRFVSRTTERDYIKIFEGKGCYSAVGRIGNPQSLSLGDGCMYVGTVIHELGHALGFYHEQSRSDRDEYLIIYLENADESMQRNFRKLAPKQNILYNTFDYKSIMIYGNKAFSNNDKDTMVARNGEKLLDPYEKQGMTASDIERVRKMYKC
;
A
#
# COMPACT_ATOMS: atom_id res chain seq x y z
N MET A 1 18.02 -19.24 -62.24
CA MET A 1 18.06 -19.21 -60.77
C MET A 1 17.27 -17.98 -60.32
N LYS A 2 16.14 -18.16 -59.63
CA LYS A 2 15.32 -17.05 -59.10
C LYS A 2 15.75 -16.80 -57.64
N PRO A 3 15.97 -15.56 -57.19
CA PRO A 3 16.30 -15.32 -55.79
C PRO A 3 15.03 -15.48 -54.94
N LEU A 4 15.14 -16.31 -53.90
CA LEU A 4 14.13 -16.51 -52.88
C LEU A 4 14.20 -15.33 -51.91
N ILE A 5 13.22 -14.43 -51.96
CA ILE A 5 13.08 -13.36 -50.97
C ILE A 5 12.48 -13.99 -49.71
N ILE A 6 13.34 -14.26 -48.72
CA ILE A 6 12.92 -14.65 -47.38
C ILE A 6 12.48 -13.36 -46.67
N VAL A 7 11.17 -13.12 -46.64
CA VAL A 7 10.57 -12.10 -45.78
C VAL A 7 10.65 -12.62 -44.34
N CYS A 8 11.63 -12.15 -43.59
CA CYS A 8 11.77 -12.43 -42.17
C CYS A 8 10.71 -11.61 -41.42
N CYS A 9 9.55 -12.21 -41.16
CA CYS A 9 8.56 -11.65 -40.23
C CYS A 9 9.16 -11.68 -38.82
N LEU A 10 9.79 -10.58 -38.42
CA LEU A 10 10.06 -10.30 -37.01
C LEU A 10 8.72 -10.09 -36.30
N LEU A 11 8.18 -11.16 -35.74
CA LEU A 11 7.13 -11.10 -34.72
C LEU A 11 7.74 -10.46 -33.47
N SER A 12 7.76 -9.13 -33.44
CA SER A 12 7.93 -8.39 -32.20
C SER A 12 6.71 -8.67 -31.33
N ILE A 13 6.86 -9.58 -30.37
CA ILE A 13 5.93 -9.77 -29.27
C ILE A 13 6.00 -8.48 -28.45
N VAL A 14 5.10 -7.55 -28.73
CA VAL A 14 4.82 -6.44 -27.83
C VAL A 14 4.13 -7.07 -26.62
N PHE A 15 4.84 -7.16 -25.50
CA PHE A 15 4.19 -7.37 -24.21
C PHE A 15 3.31 -6.15 -23.98
N ALA A 16 2.03 -6.27 -24.34
CA ALA A 16 1.04 -5.30 -23.93
C ALA A 16 0.89 -5.45 -22.42
N GLU A 17 1.49 -4.54 -21.65
CA GLU A 17 1.03 -4.28 -20.29
C GLU A 17 -0.47 -3.97 -20.42
N THR A 18 -1.32 -4.91 -20.00
CA THR A 18 -2.77 -4.71 -20.06
C THR A 18 -3.11 -3.58 -19.09
N GLN A 19 -3.28 -2.37 -19.63
CA GLN A 19 -3.73 -1.23 -18.84
C GLN A 19 -5.09 -1.55 -18.23
N LEU A 20 -5.23 -1.33 -16.91
CA LEU A 20 -6.48 -1.53 -16.19
C LEU A 20 -7.61 -0.73 -16.84
N SER A 21 -8.76 -1.38 -17.04
CA SER A 21 -9.97 -0.71 -17.52
C SER A 21 -10.45 0.35 -16.52
N PRO A 22 -11.24 1.35 -16.96
CA PRO A 22 -11.79 2.37 -16.06
C PRO A 22 -12.59 1.77 -14.89
N GLN A 23 -13.36 0.70 -15.15
CA GLN A 23 -14.13 0.01 -14.12
C GLN A 23 -13.22 -0.64 -13.08
N GLN A 24 -12.20 -1.38 -13.51
CA GLN A 24 -11.24 -2.02 -12.61
C GLN A 24 -10.49 -1.01 -11.74
N ARG A 25 -10.16 0.17 -12.30
CA ARG A 25 -9.54 1.27 -11.56
C ARG A 25 -10.47 1.83 -10.50
N GLU A 26 -11.75 2.02 -10.84
CA GLU A 26 -12.74 2.52 -9.88
C GLU A 26 -12.99 1.52 -8.75
N GLU A 27 -13.14 0.24 -9.08
CA GLU A 27 -13.30 -0.83 -8.08
C GLU A 27 -12.09 -0.90 -7.13
N ALA A 28 -10.86 -0.84 -7.68
CA ALA A 28 -9.64 -0.85 -6.88
C ALA A 28 -9.51 0.40 -5.99
N LYS A 29 -9.86 1.57 -6.53
CA LYS A 29 -9.88 2.84 -5.80
C LYS A 29 -10.85 2.79 -4.63
N LEU A 30 -12.08 2.35 -4.86
CA LEU A 30 -13.11 2.27 -3.81
C LEU A 30 -12.77 1.23 -2.75
N ALA A 31 -12.08 0.14 -3.12
CA ALA A 31 -11.67 -0.88 -2.17
C ALA A 31 -10.68 -0.37 -1.11
N LEU A 32 -9.82 0.61 -1.44
CA LEU A 32 -8.89 1.27 -0.50
C LEU A 32 -9.53 2.40 0.31
N GLN A 33 -10.69 2.90 -0.07
CA GLN A 33 -11.28 4.12 0.49
C GLN A 33 -12.50 3.82 1.35
N ASN A 34 -12.28 3.10 2.46
CA ASN A 34 -13.32 2.65 3.37
C ASN A 34 -13.68 3.77 4.38
N PRO A 35 -14.93 4.29 4.38
CA PRO A 35 -15.29 5.45 5.21
C PRO A 35 -15.14 5.26 6.72
N ASP A 36 -15.29 4.03 7.19
CA ASP A 36 -15.24 3.67 8.62
C ASP A 36 -13.80 3.42 9.13
N LEU A 37 -12.79 3.47 8.25
CA LEU A 37 -11.40 3.21 8.59
C LEU A 37 -10.58 4.50 8.60
N TYR A 38 -9.51 4.50 9.38
CA TYR A 38 -8.57 5.62 9.46
C TYR A 38 -7.79 5.73 8.14
N ASP A 39 -7.67 6.95 7.61
CA ASP A 39 -7.19 7.27 6.26
C ASP A 39 -7.70 6.31 5.14
N GLY A 40 -8.88 5.70 5.33
CA GLY A 40 -9.52 4.82 4.37
C GLY A 40 -9.20 3.32 4.47
N ASP A 41 -8.06 2.90 5.04
CA ASP A 41 -7.60 1.50 4.99
C ASP A 41 -6.87 1.02 6.26
N MET A 42 -6.79 1.84 7.32
CA MET A 42 -6.14 1.46 8.56
C MET A 42 -7.15 1.07 9.66
N LEU A 43 -7.11 -0.20 10.07
CA LEU A 43 -7.98 -0.76 11.10
C LEU A 43 -7.46 -0.49 12.53
N GLY A 44 -8.36 -0.09 13.43
CA GLY A 44 -8.07 0.03 14.87
C GLY A 44 -7.25 1.26 15.25
N VAL A 45 -7.11 2.23 14.34
CA VAL A 45 -6.54 3.55 14.61
C VAL A 45 -7.68 4.50 14.96
N ASP A 46 -7.54 5.21 16.09
CA ASP A 46 -8.49 6.21 16.58
C ASP A 46 -7.87 7.60 16.43
N ASP A 47 -8.62 8.53 15.84
CA ASP A 47 -8.26 9.94 15.61
C ASP A 47 -7.84 10.67 16.90
N ASN A 48 -8.32 10.22 18.07
CA ASN A 48 -8.16 10.92 19.35
C ASN A 48 -6.96 10.44 20.18
N LEU A 49 -6.17 9.48 19.68
CA LEU A 49 -5.03 8.93 20.42
C LEU A 49 -3.71 9.52 19.92
N ASP A 50 -2.81 9.84 20.85
CA ASP A 50 -1.44 10.24 20.51
C ASP A 50 -0.68 9.01 19.98
N ARG A 51 -0.63 8.86 18.65
CA ARG A 51 -0.01 7.72 17.95
C ARG A 51 1.31 8.14 17.32
N ASN A 52 2.25 7.21 17.19
CA ASN A 52 3.44 7.43 16.36
C ASN A 52 3.31 6.61 15.06
N ALA A 53 3.56 7.26 13.93
CA ALA A 53 3.60 6.72 12.57
C ALA A 53 4.76 5.75 12.33
N ILE A 54 5.60 5.63 13.34
CA ILE A 54 6.47 4.50 13.54
C ILE A 54 5.99 3.83 14.82
N PRO A 55 5.53 2.57 14.75
CA PRO A 55 5.20 1.84 15.95
C PRO A 55 6.42 1.85 16.89
N PRO A 56 6.23 2.20 18.17
CA PRO A 56 7.18 1.87 19.22
C PRO A 56 7.67 0.42 19.05
N ALA A 57 8.90 0.12 19.45
CA ALA A 57 9.50 -1.20 19.21
C ALA A 57 8.61 -2.38 19.63
N ARG A 58 7.78 -2.21 20.68
CA ARG A 58 6.80 -3.20 21.13
C ARG A 58 5.72 -3.56 20.11
N TYR A 59 5.37 -2.66 19.18
CA TYR A 59 4.39 -2.91 18.12
C TYR A 59 5.05 -3.29 16.79
N ARG A 60 6.36 -3.56 16.79
CA ARG A 60 7.05 -4.16 15.63
C ARG A 60 6.99 -5.67 15.73
N TRP A 61 7.12 -6.34 14.59
CA TRP A 61 7.26 -7.78 14.53
C TRP A 61 8.66 -8.19 14.99
N ALA A 62 8.74 -9.16 15.91
CA ALA A 62 10.01 -9.64 16.45
C ALA A 62 10.87 -10.27 15.34
N ASP A 63 12.17 -10.00 15.36
CA ASP A 63 13.16 -10.50 14.40
C ASP A 63 12.81 -10.23 12.92
N ALA A 64 11.99 -9.20 12.66
CA ALA A 64 11.42 -8.91 11.34
C ALA A 64 10.65 -10.10 10.72
N LYS A 65 10.19 -11.05 11.54
CA LYS A 65 9.38 -12.20 11.11
C LYS A 65 7.91 -11.92 11.35
N VAL A 66 7.12 -12.05 10.29
CA VAL A 66 5.68 -11.82 10.30
C VAL A 66 4.99 -13.16 10.03
N PRO A 67 4.54 -13.87 11.06
CA PRO A 67 3.75 -15.07 10.89
C PRO A 67 2.43 -14.74 10.19
N TYR A 68 2.01 -15.53 9.22
CA TYR A 68 0.75 -15.34 8.50
C TYR A 68 -0.02 -16.65 8.28
N ILE A 69 -1.32 -16.50 8.07
CA ILE A 69 -2.17 -17.50 7.42
C ILE A 69 -2.90 -16.83 6.26
N ILE A 70 -3.11 -17.56 5.16
CA ILE A 70 -3.99 -17.17 4.06
C ILE A 70 -5.27 -17.97 4.22
N ASP A 71 -6.40 -17.30 4.39
CA ASP A 71 -7.70 -17.94 4.48
C ASP A 71 -8.07 -18.60 3.16
N LYS A 72 -8.85 -19.69 3.22
CA LYS A 72 -9.28 -20.46 2.04
C LYS A 72 -10.08 -19.64 1.04
N SER A 73 -10.66 -18.51 1.45
CA SER A 73 -11.34 -17.57 0.55
C SER A 73 -10.40 -17.06 -0.55
N LEU A 74 -9.11 -16.89 -0.24
CA LEU A 74 -8.09 -16.38 -1.17
C LEU A 74 -7.26 -17.48 -1.85
N LYS A 75 -7.77 -18.72 -1.90
CA LYS A 75 -7.05 -19.86 -2.49
C LYS A 75 -6.60 -19.59 -3.94
N ASP A 76 -7.41 -18.88 -4.72
CA ASP A 76 -7.17 -18.61 -6.14
C ASP A 76 -6.29 -17.37 -6.36
N SER A 77 -6.03 -16.60 -5.29
CA SER A 77 -5.22 -15.38 -5.29
C SER A 77 -3.92 -15.53 -4.50
N THR A 78 -3.52 -16.75 -4.16
CA THR A 78 -2.33 -16.98 -3.33
C THR A 78 -1.03 -16.54 -4.02
N ASP A 79 -0.98 -16.59 -5.35
CA ASP A 79 0.23 -16.26 -6.11
C ASP A 79 0.58 -14.78 -6.04
N ILE A 80 -0.40 -13.87 -6.15
CA ILE A 80 -0.15 -12.42 -6.05
C ILE A 80 0.27 -12.01 -4.63
N ILE A 81 -0.26 -12.70 -3.61
CA ILE A 81 0.13 -12.48 -2.21
C ILE A 81 1.59 -12.90 -1.99
N LYS A 82 1.98 -14.06 -2.55
CA LYS A 82 3.37 -14.53 -2.50
C LYS A 82 4.31 -13.62 -3.28
N GLU A 83 3.87 -13.08 -4.42
CA GLU A 83 4.63 -12.09 -5.17
C GLU A 83 4.90 -10.82 -4.33
N ALA A 84 3.88 -10.32 -3.62
CA ALA A 84 4.05 -9.22 -2.68
C ALA A 84 5.03 -9.56 -1.54
N PHE A 85 4.99 -10.78 -0.99
CA PHE A 85 5.98 -11.24 0.00
C PHE A 85 7.40 -11.21 -0.59
N GLU A 86 7.57 -11.66 -1.83
CA GLU A 86 8.86 -11.66 -2.50
C GLU A 86 9.43 -10.24 -2.72
N ASN A 87 8.56 -9.23 -2.89
CA ASN A 87 8.98 -7.83 -2.92
C ASN A 87 9.69 -7.43 -1.60
N TYR A 88 9.16 -7.84 -0.44
CA TYR A 88 9.82 -7.62 0.85
C TYR A 88 11.04 -8.51 1.06
N HIS A 89 10.97 -9.79 0.68
CA HIS A 89 12.05 -10.77 0.91
C HIS A 89 13.34 -10.41 0.17
N LYS A 90 13.22 -9.96 -1.08
CA LYS A 90 14.35 -9.56 -1.93
C LYS A 90 15.00 -8.26 -1.48
N ASN A 91 14.19 -7.33 -0.96
CA ASN A 91 14.65 -5.96 -0.71
C ASN A 91 14.95 -5.66 0.75
N THR A 92 14.49 -6.46 1.71
CA THR A 92 14.59 -6.15 3.15
C THR A 92 14.94 -7.39 3.96
N CYS A 93 15.12 -7.25 5.28
CA CYS A 93 15.23 -8.38 6.20
C CYS A 93 13.87 -8.93 6.69
N VAL A 94 12.76 -8.28 6.33
CA VAL A 94 11.41 -8.75 6.71
C VAL A 94 11.11 -10.09 6.05
N ARG A 95 10.56 -11.03 6.81
CA ARG A 95 10.17 -12.37 6.32
C ARG A 95 8.74 -12.67 6.70
N PHE A 96 7.87 -12.85 5.70
CA PHE A 96 6.54 -13.41 5.89
C PHE A 96 6.67 -14.93 5.98
N VAL A 97 6.31 -15.50 7.13
CA VAL A 97 6.49 -16.93 7.41
C VAL A 97 5.14 -17.58 7.65
N SER A 98 4.92 -18.77 7.09
CA SER A 98 3.70 -19.53 7.40
C SER A 98 3.64 -19.81 8.90
N ARG A 99 2.55 -19.38 9.52
CA ARG A 99 2.35 -19.55 10.96
C ARG A 99 2.32 -21.04 11.32
N THR A 100 2.93 -21.35 12.46
CA THR A 100 2.85 -22.66 13.13
C THR A 100 2.08 -22.53 14.45
N THR A 101 2.72 -21.95 15.46
CA THR A 101 2.23 -21.88 16.85
C THR A 101 2.20 -20.46 17.40
N GLU A 102 2.68 -19.49 16.62
CA GLU A 102 2.81 -18.10 17.03
C GLU A 102 1.44 -17.53 17.43
N ARG A 103 1.40 -16.86 18.58
CA ARG A 103 0.19 -16.21 19.09
C ARG A 103 -0.22 -15.03 18.22
N ASP A 104 0.77 -14.24 17.82
CA ASP A 104 0.59 -13.03 17.03
C ASP A 104 0.90 -13.35 15.58
N TYR A 105 -0.04 -13.08 14.69
CA TYR A 105 0.09 -13.35 13.27
C TYR A 105 -0.95 -12.56 12.47
N ILE A 106 -0.72 -12.43 11.17
CA ILE A 106 -1.68 -11.82 10.25
C ILE A 106 -2.58 -12.91 9.67
N LYS A 107 -3.90 -12.74 9.77
CA LYS A 107 -4.88 -13.50 9.00
C LYS A 107 -5.25 -12.72 7.74
N ILE A 108 -4.75 -13.15 6.60
CA ILE A 108 -5.06 -12.58 5.29
C ILE A 108 -6.32 -13.27 4.78
N PHE A 109 -7.39 -12.51 4.51
CA PHE A 109 -8.68 -13.06 4.13
C PHE A 109 -9.44 -12.12 3.18
N GLU A 110 -10.47 -12.65 2.54
CA GLU A 110 -11.35 -11.88 1.66
C GLU A 110 -12.44 -11.21 2.51
N GLY A 111 -12.27 -9.92 2.77
CA GLY A 111 -13.26 -9.08 3.44
C GLY A 111 -13.86 -8.05 2.50
N LYS A 112 -14.43 -6.98 3.06
CA LYS A 112 -14.91 -5.83 2.28
C LYS A 112 -13.81 -4.78 2.21
N GLY A 113 -13.29 -4.52 1.02
CA GLY A 113 -12.19 -3.57 0.80
C GLY A 113 -10.82 -4.11 1.17
N CYS A 114 -9.82 -3.26 1.01
CA CYS A 114 -8.42 -3.48 1.33
C CYS A 114 -8.11 -2.73 2.62
N TYR A 115 -7.63 -3.43 3.63
CA TYR A 115 -7.24 -2.80 4.88
C TYR A 115 -6.36 -3.69 5.75
N SER A 116 -5.66 -3.05 6.68
CA SER A 116 -4.78 -3.69 7.64
C SER A 116 -4.67 -2.90 8.92
N ALA A 117 -4.30 -3.55 10.02
CA ALA A 117 -3.90 -2.84 11.22
C ALA A 117 -2.47 -2.29 11.07
N VAL A 118 -2.15 -1.18 11.75
CA VAL A 118 -0.81 -0.60 11.67
C VAL A 118 0.13 -1.21 12.70
N GLY A 119 1.12 -1.97 12.23
CA GLY A 119 2.07 -2.72 13.05
C GLY A 119 1.47 -3.98 13.68
N ARG A 120 2.22 -4.58 14.62
CA ARG A 120 1.80 -5.75 15.39
C ARG A 120 0.91 -5.32 16.55
N ILE A 121 -0.39 -5.65 16.48
CA ILE A 121 -1.36 -5.29 17.54
C ILE A 121 -1.49 -6.36 18.65
N GLY A 122 -0.94 -7.56 18.41
CA GLY A 122 -1.00 -8.71 19.32
C GLY A 122 -2.24 -9.57 19.12
N ASN A 123 -2.11 -10.89 19.33
CA ASN A 123 -3.06 -11.92 18.91
C ASN A 123 -3.21 -11.97 17.36
N PRO A 124 -4.12 -12.78 16.79
CA PRO A 124 -4.42 -12.72 15.36
C PRO A 124 -4.91 -11.32 14.98
N GLN A 125 -4.34 -10.74 13.93
CA GLN A 125 -4.83 -9.48 13.34
C GLN A 125 -5.27 -9.69 11.89
N SER A 126 -6.38 -9.08 11.52
CA SER A 126 -6.95 -9.21 10.18
C SER A 126 -6.24 -8.30 9.18
N LEU A 127 -6.02 -8.82 7.97
CA LEU A 127 -5.66 -8.06 6.77
C LEU A 127 -6.65 -8.48 5.68
N SER A 128 -7.51 -7.54 5.27
CA SER A 128 -8.54 -7.78 4.27
C SER A 128 -8.00 -7.51 2.87
N LEU A 129 -8.22 -8.45 1.97
CA LEU A 129 -8.02 -8.27 0.54
C LEU A 129 -9.29 -8.76 -0.18
N GLY A 130 -10.30 -7.89 -0.26
CA GLY A 130 -11.56 -8.18 -0.95
C GLY A 130 -11.52 -7.96 -2.47
N ASP A 131 -12.70 -7.87 -3.07
CA ASP A 131 -12.88 -7.42 -4.44
C ASP A 131 -12.19 -6.05 -4.66
N GLY A 132 -11.47 -5.93 -5.78
CA GLY A 132 -10.67 -4.73 -6.09
C GLY A 132 -9.27 -4.70 -5.44
N CYS A 133 -8.92 -5.64 -4.57
CA CYS A 133 -7.62 -5.63 -3.87
C CYS A 133 -6.53 -6.49 -4.52
N MET A 134 -6.85 -7.29 -5.53
CA MET A 134 -5.93 -8.26 -6.15
C MET A 134 -4.95 -7.61 -7.14
N TYR A 135 -4.19 -6.63 -6.65
CA TYR A 135 -3.07 -6.00 -7.34
C TYR A 135 -1.83 -6.08 -6.46
N VAL A 136 -0.68 -6.44 -7.03
CA VAL A 136 0.54 -6.69 -6.24
C VAL A 136 0.92 -5.46 -5.40
N GLY A 137 0.81 -4.25 -5.96
CA GLY A 137 1.07 -3.02 -5.22
C GLY A 137 0.11 -2.78 -4.06
N THR A 138 -1.18 -3.09 -4.21
CA THR A 138 -2.17 -3.05 -3.12
C THR A 138 -1.81 -4.02 -2.01
N VAL A 139 -1.43 -5.26 -2.34
CA VAL A 139 -1.03 -6.23 -1.30
C VAL A 139 0.24 -5.77 -0.59
N ILE A 140 1.23 -5.22 -1.32
CA ILE A 140 2.45 -4.66 -0.71
C ILE A 140 2.11 -3.51 0.25
N HIS A 141 1.16 -2.65 -0.12
CA HIS A 141 0.66 -1.54 0.70
C HIS A 141 0.07 -2.01 2.03
N GLU A 142 -0.86 -2.96 1.99
CA GLU A 142 -1.50 -3.50 3.20
C GLU A 142 -0.53 -4.24 4.13
N LEU A 143 0.47 -4.90 3.54
CA LEU A 143 1.58 -5.49 4.30
C LEU A 143 2.47 -4.39 4.91
N GLY A 144 2.62 -3.25 4.23
CA GLY A 144 3.31 -2.07 4.75
C GLY A 144 2.64 -1.51 6.00
N HIS A 145 1.31 -1.40 5.98
CA HIS A 145 0.53 -1.09 7.19
C HIS A 145 0.80 -2.12 8.29
N ALA A 146 0.70 -3.41 7.99
CA ALA A 146 0.96 -4.45 8.99
C ALA A 146 2.37 -4.41 9.60
N LEU A 147 3.35 -3.88 8.87
CA LEU A 147 4.71 -3.66 9.35
C LEU A 147 4.86 -2.41 10.22
N GLY A 148 3.93 -1.47 10.13
CA GLY A 148 3.93 -0.24 10.92
C GLY A 148 3.95 1.06 10.15
N PHE A 149 3.75 1.04 8.84
CA PHE A 149 3.82 2.26 8.04
C PHE A 149 2.45 2.90 7.91
N TYR A 150 2.41 4.22 8.12
CA TYR A 150 1.27 5.06 7.76
C TYR A 150 1.51 5.61 6.35
N HIS A 151 0.48 6.25 5.79
CA HIS A 151 0.58 6.84 4.48
C HIS A 151 1.59 7.98 4.37
N GLU A 152 2.20 8.12 3.20
CA GLU A 152 3.16 9.17 2.89
C GLU A 152 2.48 10.56 2.86
N GLN A 153 1.23 10.65 2.35
CA GLN A 153 0.48 11.92 2.32
C GLN A 153 0.05 12.44 3.70
N SER A 154 0.14 11.58 4.74
CA SER A 154 -0.23 11.93 6.12
C SER A 154 0.98 12.44 6.92
N ARG A 155 2.18 12.51 6.33
CA ARG A 155 3.37 13.04 7.03
C ARG A 155 3.16 14.47 7.53
N SER A 156 3.80 14.79 8.66
CA SER A 156 3.77 16.13 9.27
C SER A 156 4.31 17.25 8.36
N ASP A 157 5.29 16.93 7.51
CA ASP A 157 5.94 17.82 6.54
C ASP A 157 5.27 17.81 5.14
N ARG A 158 4.19 17.06 4.93
CA ARG A 158 3.63 16.83 3.59
C ARG A 158 3.25 18.09 2.82
N ASP A 159 2.90 19.19 3.49
CA ASP A 159 2.50 20.45 2.83
C ASP A 159 3.67 21.14 2.09
N GLU A 160 4.92 20.78 2.39
CA GLU A 160 6.11 21.21 1.63
C GLU A 160 6.19 20.54 0.26
N TYR A 161 5.47 19.42 0.08
CA TYR A 161 5.55 18.54 -1.09
C TYR A 161 4.23 18.47 -1.86
N LEU A 162 3.10 18.58 -1.16
CA LEU A 162 1.77 18.39 -1.71
C LEU A 162 0.91 19.66 -1.59
N ILE A 163 -0.04 19.79 -2.50
CA ILE A 163 -1.16 20.72 -2.42
C ILE A 163 -2.42 19.86 -2.27
N ILE A 164 -3.24 20.14 -1.27
CA ILE A 164 -4.51 19.45 -1.01
C ILE A 164 -5.69 20.36 -1.37
N TYR A 165 -6.60 19.85 -2.19
CA TYR A 165 -7.87 20.47 -2.56
C TYR A 165 -9.01 19.76 -1.83
N LEU A 166 -9.20 20.08 -0.55
CA LEU A 166 -10.24 19.44 0.28
C LEU A 166 -11.65 19.62 -0.28
N GLU A 167 -11.89 20.71 -1.00
CA GLU A 167 -13.14 21.01 -1.69
C GLU A 167 -13.50 20.01 -2.81
N ASN A 168 -12.52 19.25 -3.32
CA ASN A 168 -12.75 18.21 -4.31
C ASN A 168 -12.96 16.83 -3.66
N ALA A 169 -12.68 16.69 -2.36
CA ALA A 169 -12.86 15.45 -1.63
C ALA A 169 -14.29 15.32 -1.10
N ASP A 170 -14.79 14.09 -1.03
CA ASP A 170 -16.05 13.80 -0.37
C ASP A 170 -16.02 14.29 1.08
N GLU A 171 -17.07 14.98 1.51
CA GLU A 171 -17.16 15.59 2.84
C GLU A 171 -16.95 14.55 3.95
N SER A 172 -17.47 13.33 3.78
CA SER A 172 -17.30 12.24 4.74
C SER A 172 -15.87 11.71 4.82
N MET A 173 -15.06 11.98 3.79
CA MET A 173 -13.69 11.46 3.64
C MET A 173 -12.60 12.52 3.86
N GLN A 174 -12.95 13.81 3.99
CA GLN A 174 -11.98 14.90 4.17
C GLN A 174 -11.05 14.69 5.39
N ARG A 175 -11.53 13.99 6.43
CA ARG A 175 -10.72 13.66 7.62
C ARG A 175 -9.47 12.85 7.29
N ASN A 176 -9.47 12.08 6.21
CA ASN A 176 -8.37 11.21 5.78
C ASN A 176 -7.18 12.00 5.18
N PHE A 177 -7.30 13.32 5.05
CA PHE A 177 -6.19 14.21 4.67
C PHE A 177 -5.52 14.90 5.87
N ARG A 178 -5.94 14.57 7.11
CA ARG A 178 -5.31 15.10 8.32
C ARG A 178 -3.85 14.64 8.39
N LYS A 179 -2.97 15.57 8.70
CA LYS A 179 -1.55 15.25 8.92
C LYS A 179 -1.36 14.67 10.31
N LEU A 180 -0.39 13.77 10.40
CA LEU A 180 0.24 13.40 11.65
C LEU A 180 0.97 14.63 12.23
N ALA A 181 0.94 14.79 13.55
CA ALA A 181 1.73 15.83 14.20
C ALA A 181 3.24 15.49 14.14
N PRO A 182 4.16 16.45 14.23
CA PRO A 182 5.60 16.17 14.16
C PRO A 182 6.12 15.17 15.19
N LYS A 183 5.54 15.14 16.40
CA LYS A 183 5.88 14.16 17.44
C LYS A 183 5.35 12.75 17.14
N GLN A 184 4.35 12.67 16.26
CA GLN A 184 3.64 11.47 15.87
C GLN A 184 4.27 10.83 14.65
N ASN A 185 5.41 11.28 14.11
CA ASN A 185 6.07 10.58 13.02
C ASN A 185 7.58 10.73 13.09
N ILE A 186 8.30 9.78 12.50
CA ILE A 186 9.74 9.87 12.31
C ILE A 186 9.97 9.86 10.80
N LEU A 187 10.62 10.91 10.33
CA LEU A 187 10.96 11.10 8.93
C LEU A 187 12.33 10.48 8.66
N TYR A 188 12.35 9.20 8.26
CA TYR A 188 13.61 8.51 7.98
C TYR A 188 14.33 9.03 6.74
N ASN A 189 13.59 9.66 5.84
CA ASN A 189 14.04 10.15 4.54
C ASN A 189 13.13 11.28 4.04
N THR A 190 13.55 11.90 2.93
CA THR A 190 12.76 12.90 2.22
C THR A 190 11.45 12.31 1.69
N PHE A 191 10.45 13.16 1.48
CA PHE A 191 9.17 12.76 0.92
C PHE A 191 9.31 12.02 -0.41
N ASP A 192 8.57 10.93 -0.59
CA ASP A 192 8.57 10.14 -1.82
C ASP A 192 7.20 10.13 -2.51
N TYR A 193 7.07 10.92 -3.58
CA TYR A 193 5.88 11.00 -4.43
C TYR A 193 5.48 9.68 -5.09
N LYS A 194 6.38 8.70 -5.15
CA LYS A 194 6.16 7.40 -5.79
C LYS A 194 6.02 6.27 -4.78
N SER A 195 6.12 6.56 -3.48
CA SER A 195 6.01 5.59 -2.38
C SER A 195 4.83 4.63 -2.61
N ILE A 196 5.01 3.37 -2.23
CA ILE A 196 3.90 2.41 -2.19
C ILE A 196 2.84 2.84 -1.18
N MET A 197 3.19 3.66 -0.18
CA MET A 197 2.31 4.15 0.88
C MET A 197 1.66 5.50 0.55
N ILE A 198 1.72 5.98 -0.70
CA ILE A 198 1.02 7.21 -1.12
C ILE A 198 -0.24 6.88 -1.92
N TYR A 199 -1.30 7.65 -1.71
CA TYR A 199 -2.49 7.63 -2.55
C TYR A 199 -2.36 8.50 -3.80
N GLY A 200 -3.19 8.20 -4.81
CA GLY A 200 -3.23 8.90 -6.08
C GLY A 200 -3.88 10.27 -6.04
N ASN A 201 -3.79 11.01 -7.14
CA ASN A 201 -4.27 12.40 -7.23
C ASN A 201 -5.76 12.58 -6.90
N LYS A 202 -6.60 11.58 -7.19
CA LYS A 202 -8.06 11.62 -7.02
C LYS A 202 -8.54 10.87 -5.77
N ALA A 203 -7.65 10.60 -4.83
CA ALA A 203 -8.02 9.92 -3.59
C ALA A 203 -9.17 10.64 -2.90
N PHE A 204 -10.22 9.90 -2.54
CA PHE A 204 -11.42 10.43 -1.88
C PHE A 204 -12.23 11.46 -2.69
N SER A 205 -11.99 11.59 -3.99
CA SER A 205 -12.76 12.48 -4.86
C SER A 205 -14.17 11.93 -5.13
N ASN A 206 -15.18 12.78 -5.05
CA ASN A 206 -16.56 12.47 -5.48
C ASN A 206 -16.99 13.23 -6.76
N ASN A 207 -16.09 14.03 -7.33
CA ASN A 207 -16.35 14.88 -8.50
C ASN A 207 -15.33 14.66 -9.63
N ASP A 208 -14.52 13.61 -9.53
CA ASP A 208 -13.46 13.20 -10.45
C ASP A 208 -12.34 14.26 -10.66
N LYS A 209 -12.26 15.27 -9.78
CA LYS A 209 -11.14 16.22 -9.74
C LYS A 209 -10.06 15.77 -8.76
N ASP A 210 -8.85 16.27 -8.97
CA ASP A 210 -7.73 16.02 -8.08
C ASP A 210 -8.00 16.61 -6.69
N THR A 211 -7.82 15.80 -5.66
CA THR A 211 -7.87 16.17 -4.25
C THR A 211 -6.47 16.44 -3.69
N MET A 212 -5.44 15.93 -4.37
CA MET A 212 -4.04 16.11 -4.00
C MET A 212 -3.16 16.15 -5.25
N VAL A 213 -2.19 17.07 -5.28
CA VAL A 213 -1.19 17.15 -6.36
C VAL A 213 0.21 17.38 -5.80
N ALA A 214 1.22 16.84 -6.49
CA ALA A 214 2.61 17.06 -6.15
C ALA A 214 3.07 18.46 -6.60
N ARG A 215 3.75 19.19 -5.71
CA ARG A 215 4.30 20.53 -6.01
C ARG A 215 5.37 20.51 -7.10
N ASN A 216 6.05 19.37 -7.28
CA ASN A 216 7.05 19.18 -8.32
C ASN A 216 6.46 18.73 -9.68
N GLY A 217 5.14 18.61 -9.79
CA GLY A 217 4.45 18.20 -11.02
C GLY A 217 4.44 16.68 -11.29
N GLU A 218 4.98 15.85 -10.40
CA GLU A 218 4.86 14.39 -10.51
C GLU A 218 3.40 13.95 -10.37
N LYS A 219 2.98 12.96 -11.18
CA LYS A 219 1.67 12.34 -11.04
C LYS A 219 1.70 11.35 -9.87
N LEU A 220 0.75 11.49 -8.96
CA LEU A 220 0.57 10.57 -7.83
C LEU A 220 -0.30 9.41 -8.30
N LEU A 221 0.24 8.20 -8.18
CA LEU A 221 -0.44 6.96 -8.54
C LEU A 221 -0.91 6.25 -7.27
N ASP A 222 -2.07 5.60 -7.34
CA ASP A 222 -2.57 4.75 -6.27
C ASP A 222 -1.77 3.43 -6.16
N PRO A 223 -1.82 2.73 -5.01
CA PRO A 223 -1.10 1.47 -4.82
C PRO A 223 -1.38 0.41 -5.88
N TYR A 224 -2.63 0.28 -6.35
CA TYR A 224 -3.01 -0.71 -7.37
C TYR A 224 -2.36 -0.46 -8.75
N GLU A 225 -1.77 0.71 -8.96
CA GLU A 225 -1.05 1.06 -10.20
C GLU A 225 0.46 0.80 -10.11
N LYS A 226 0.96 0.35 -8.95
CA LYS A 226 2.39 0.18 -8.68
C LYS A 226 2.76 -1.30 -8.64
N GLN A 227 4.01 -1.60 -9.02
CA GLN A 227 4.55 -2.97 -9.07
C GLN A 227 5.41 -3.31 -7.84
N GLY A 228 5.73 -2.34 -6.97
CA GLY A 228 6.59 -2.59 -5.83
C GLY A 228 6.96 -1.36 -5.02
N MET A 229 7.67 -1.61 -3.92
CA MET A 229 8.30 -0.58 -3.09
C MET A 229 9.34 0.24 -3.87
N THR A 230 9.43 1.53 -3.60
CA THR A 230 10.54 2.36 -4.07
C THR A 230 11.81 2.12 -3.24
N ALA A 231 12.95 2.67 -3.68
CA ALA A 231 14.17 2.66 -2.88
C ALA A 231 13.98 3.37 -1.52
N SER A 232 13.15 4.43 -1.48
CA SER A 232 12.78 5.16 -0.28
C SER A 232 11.99 4.28 0.70
N ASP A 233 10.98 3.55 0.20
CA ASP A 233 10.21 2.61 1.02
C ASP A 233 11.11 1.51 1.62
N ILE A 234 11.97 0.92 0.78
CA ILE A 234 12.91 -0.13 1.19
C ILE A 234 13.84 0.37 2.30
N GLU A 235 14.39 1.58 2.15
CA GLU A 235 15.24 2.21 3.16
C GLU A 235 14.51 2.40 4.49
N ARG A 236 13.25 2.86 4.46
CA ARG A 236 12.41 3.03 5.65
C ARG A 236 12.18 1.72 6.37
N VAL A 237 11.87 0.64 5.65
CA VAL A 237 11.70 -0.70 6.23
C VAL A 237 13.00 -1.17 6.87
N ARG A 238 14.14 -1.03 6.18
CA ARG A 238 15.46 -1.43 6.71
C ARG A 238 15.81 -0.66 7.98
N LYS A 239 15.68 0.67 7.97
CA LYS A 239 15.88 1.51 9.16
C LYS A 239 14.97 1.12 10.33
N MET A 240 13.69 0.85 10.07
CA MET A 240 12.73 0.47 11.12
C MET A 240 13.05 -0.90 11.73
N TYR A 241 13.41 -1.88 10.91
CA TYR A 241 13.67 -3.26 11.34
C TYR A 241 15.15 -3.57 11.59
N LYS A 242 16.02 -2.55 11.46
CA LYS A 242 17.48 -2.64 11.65
C LYS A 242 18.13 -3.73 10.80
N CYS A 243 17.67 -3.80 9.55
CA CYS A 243 18.48 -4.26 8.45
C CYS A 243 19.40 -3.09 8.01
#